data_AF-A0A962WLM4-F1
#
_entry.id   AF-A0A962WLM4-F1
#
_cell.length_a   1.000
_cell.length_b   1.000
_cell.length_c   1.000
_cell.angle_alpha   90.00
_cell.angle_beta   90.00
_cell.angle_gamma   90.00
#
_symmetry.space_group_name_H-M   'P 1'
#
loop_
_entity.id
_entity.type
_entity.pdbx_description
1 polymer ?
#
loop_
_entity_poly.entity_id
_entity_poly.type
_entity_poly.pdbx_seq_one_letter_code
_entity_poly.pdbx_strand_id
1 'polypeptide(L)'
;MQTSRQFTAWLAEQGVSLAFTTYQAGRLFLLGLKPDGRLDVFNRAFPRCMGLCATSQTLYLSSLYQLWRFENTLGSGDLHQGYDRVYV
;
A
#
# COMPACT_ATOMS: atom_id res chain seq x y z
N MET A 1 5.99 -15.30 5.24
CA MET A 1 6.85 -14.23 4.66
C MET A 1 7.81 -13.79 5.73
N GLN A 2 9.09 -13.60 5.40
CA GLN A 2 10.11 -13.15 6.34
C GLN A 2 10.60 -11.78 5.88
N THR A 3 10.62 -10.81 6.79
CA THR A 3 11.22 -9.49 6.56
C THR A 3 12.58 -9.43 7.23
N SER A 4 13.35 -8.37 6.96
CA SER A 4 14.54 -8.10 7.76
C SER A 4 14.18 -7.99 9.24
N ARG A 5 15.16 -8.32 10.10
CA ARG A 5 15.02 -8.19 11.54
C ARG A 5 14.59 -6.76 11.90
N GLN A 6 13.70 -6.63 12.88
CA GLN A 6 13.15 -5.36 13.37
C GLN A 6 12.33 -4.53 12.37
N PHE A 7 12.06 -5.03 11.17
CA PHE A 7 11.29 -4.26 10.18
C PHE A 7 9.90 -3.82 10.66
N THR A 8 9.14 -4.69 11.31
CA THR A 8 7.81 -4.34 11.84
C THR A 8 7.90 -3.36 13.01
N ALA A 9 8.92 -3.49 13.87
CA ALA A 9 9.18 -2.54 14.94
C ALA A 9 9.49 -1.15 14.37
N TRP A 10 10.33 -1.08 13.34
CA TRP A 10 10.64 0.16 12.64
C TRP A 10 9.40 0.81 12.01
N LEU A 11 8.53 0.04 11.35
CA LEU A 11 7.26 0.58 10.80
C LEU A 11 6.38 1.18 11.91
N ALA A 12 6.29 0.50 13.06
CA ALA A 12 5.51 0.97 14.19
C ALA A 12 6.09 2.25 14.79
N GLU A 13 7.42 2.30 14.97
CA GLU A 13 8.14 3.47 15.49
C GLU A 13 8.01 4.69 14.58
N GLN A 14 8.05 4.50 13.26
CA GLN A 14 7.89 5.58 12.29
C GLN A 14 6.42 5.97 12.03
N GLY A 15 5.47 5.11 12.41
CA GLY A 15 4.04 5.32 12.12
C GLY A 15 3.75 5.33 10.61
N VAL A 16 4.44 4.51 9.83
CA VAL A 16 4.33 4.50 8.36
C VAL A 16 3.83 3.16 7.80
N SER A 17 3.22 3.25 6.63
CA SER A 17 2.95 2.13 5.74
C SER A 17 3.74 2.30 4.45
N LEU A 18 4.02 1.20 3.73
CA LEU A 18 4.78 1.25 2.49
C LEU A 18 3.93 0.83 1.30
N ALA A 19 4.10 1.55 0.19
CA ALA A 19 3.55 1.16 -1.10
C ALA A 19 4.68 1.06 -2.12
N PHE A 20 4.77 -0.06 -2.84
CA PHE A 20 5.76 -0.22 -3.90
C PHE A 20 5.27 -1.17 -4.99
N THR A 21 5.92 -1.10 -6.14
CA THR A 21 5.60 -1.95 -7.28
C THR A 21 6.76 -2.82 -7.69
N THR A 22 6.46 -4.00 -8.21
CA THR A 22 7.46 -4.87 -8.84
C THR A 22 7.22 -4.87 -10.34
N TYR A 23 8.15 -4.33 -11.12
CA TYR A 23 8.00 -4.16 -12.57
C TYR A 23 7.78 -5.49 -13.29
N GLN A 24 8.67 -6.47 -13.06
CA GLN A 24 8.63 -7.76 -13.78
C GLN A 24 7.48 -8.66 -13.32
N ALA A 25 7.22 -8.70 -12.01
CA ALA A 25 6.13 -9.51 -11.47
C ALA A 25 4.75 -8.84 -11.62
N GLY A 26 4.69 -7.57 -12.03
CA GLY A 26 3.43 -6.86 -12.29
C GLY A 26 2.53 -6.78 -11.06
N ARG A 27 3.06 -6.35 -9.92
CA ARG A 27 2.30 -6.24 -8.66
C ARG A 27 2.47 -4.89 -8.02
N LEU A 28 1.38 -4.38 -7.46
CA LEU A 28 1.36 -3.35 -6.41
C LEU A 28 1.29 -4.06 -5.06
N PHE A 29 2.15 -3.67 -4.14
CA PHE A 29 2.14 -4.08 -2.75
C PHE A 29 1.81 -2.89 -1.86
N LEU A 30 0.93 -3.11 -0.88
CA LEU A 30 0.66 -2.20 0.23
C LEU A 30 0.99 -2.97 1.51
N LEU A 31 1.96 -2.47 2.27
CA LEU A 31 2.41 -3.05 3.53
C LEU A 31 2.05 -2.13 4.68
N GLY A 32 1.47 -2.71 5.73
CA GLY A 32 1.19 -2.02 6.97
C GLY A 32 1.36 -2.95 8.16
N LEU A 33 0.83 -2.54 9.31
CA LEU A 33 0.81 -3.36 10.52
C LEU A 33 -0.63 -3.59 10.94
N LYS A 34 -0.87 -4.79 11.48
CA LYS A 34 -2.09 -5.08 12.24
C LYS A 34 -1.99 -4.47 13.64
N PRO A 35 -3.12 -4.34 14.36
CA PRO A 35 -3.10 -3.86 15.75
C PRO A 35 -2.20 -4.67 16.70
N ASP A 36 -1.94 -5.94 16.37
CA ASP A 36 -1.02 -6.82 17.12
C ASP A 36 0.46 -6.70 16.71
N GLY A 37 0.80 -5.73 15.84
CA GLY A 37 2.16 -5.46 15.38
C GLY A 37 2.68 -6.45 14.32
N ARG A 38 1.88 -7.42 13.89
CA ARG A 38 2.25 -8.29 12.76
C ARG A 38 2.16 -7.54 11.45
N LEU A 39 3.06 -7.89 10.53
CA LEU A 39 3.04 -7.37 9.17
C LEU A 39 1.73 -7.75 8.48
N ASP A 40 1.10 -6.75 7.87
CA ASP A 40 -0.02 -6.95 6.95
C ASP A 40 0.42 -6.68 5.51
N VAL A 41 0.02 -7.56 4.59
CA VAL A 41 0.49 -7.54 3.20
C VAL A 41 -0.68 -7.66 2.25
N PHE A 42 -1.03 -6.54 1.63
CA PHE A 42 -2.00 -6.52 0.53
C PHE A 42 -1.27 -6.42 -0.80
N ASN A 43 -1.79 -7.10 -1.83
CA ASN A 43 -1.26 -6.96 -3.17
C ASN A 43 -2.34 -7.12 -4.25
N ARG A 44 -2.09 -6.47 -5.39
CA ARG A 44 -2.91 -6.55 -6.60
C ARG A 44 -2.02 -6.67 -7.83
N ALA A 45 -2.50 -7.40 -8.84
CA ALA A 45 -1.79 -7.58 -10.09
C ALA A 45 -2.16 -6.47 -11.08
N PHE A 46 -1.14 -5.91 -11.73
CA PHE A 46 -1.29 -4.96 -12.83
C PHE A 46 -0.24 -5.28 -13.91
N PRO A 47 -0.59 -5.20 -15.20
CA PRO A 47 0.34 -5.51 -16.27
C PRO A 47 1.46 -4.47 -16.28
N ARG A 48 2.66 -4.86 -15.83
CA ARG A 48 3.89 -4.05 -15.79
C ARG A 48 3.67 -2.66 -15.16
N CYS A 49 3.77 -2.59 -13.84
CA CYS A 49 3.75 -1.31 -13.11
C CYS A 49 5.00 -0.48 -13.45
N MET A 50 4.82 0.73 -13.96
CA MET A 50 5.91 1.59 -14.46
C MET A 50 6.16 2.83 -13.61
N GLY A 51 5.29 3.11 -12.64
CA GLY A 51 5.39 4.28 -11.77
C GLY A 51 4.30 4.27 -10.71
N LEU A 52 4.64 4.76 -9.52
CA LEU A 52 3.73 4.87 -8.38
C LEU A 52 3.91 6.25 -7.76
N CYS A 53 2.82 6.95 -7.51
CA CYS A 53 2.82 8.24 -6.83
C CYS A 53 1.63 8.31 -5.87
N ALA A 54 1.84 8.80 -4.66
CA ALA A 54 0.81 8.94 -3.65
C ALA A 54 0.67 10.39 -3.21
N THR A 55 -0.57 10.81 -2.97
CA THR A 55 -0.93 12.02 -2.21
C THR A 55 -1.61 11.60 -0.91
N SER A 56 -2.14 12.56 -0.14
CA SER A 56 -2.88 12.26 1.09
C SER A 56 -4.14 11.43 0.87
N GLN A 57 -4.75 11.50 -0.32
CA GLN A 57 -6.04 10.89 -0.64
C GLN A 57 -6.05 10.07 -1.93
N THR A 58 -5.01 10.17 -2.76
CA THR A 58 -5.00 9.53 -4.08
C THR A 58 -3.75 8.67 -4.25
N LEU A 59 -3.91 7.51 -4.88
CA LEU A 59 -2.81 6.67 -5.34
C LEU A 59 -2.84 6.58 -6.87
N TYR A 60 -1.79 7.06 -7.52
CA TYR A 60 -1.60 6.95 -8.97
C TYR A 60 -0.66 5.80 -9.29
N LEU A 61 -1.07 4.95 -10.24
CA LEU A 61 -0.26 3.84 -10.73
C LEU A 61 -0.27 3.83 -12.26
N SER A 62 0.90 3.94 -12.89
CA SER A 62 1.02 3.66 -14.31
C SER A 62 1.27 2.16 -14.55
N SER A 63 0.53 1.61 -15.49
CA SER A 63 0.68 0.25 -16.01
C SER A 63 1.06 0.29 -17.49
N LEU A 64 1.25 -0.88 -18.12
CA LEU A 64 1.60 -0.98 -19.53
C LEU A 64 0.64 -0.24 -20.46
N TYR A 65 -0.65 -0.23 -20.12
CA TYR A 65 -1.70 0.28 -21.02
C TYR A 65 -2.51 1.43 -20.42
N GLN A 66 -2.49 1.62 -19.10
CA GLN A 66 -3.41 2.50 -18.40
C GLN A 66 -2.72 3.25 -17.26
N LEU A 67 -3.19 4.47 -17.00
CA LEU A 67 -2.96 5.18 -15.75
C LEU A 67 -4.16 4.95 -14.85
N TRP A 68 -3.91 4.38 -13.67
CA TRP A 68 -4.90 4.21 -12.63
C TRP A 68 -4.80 5.35 -11.64
N ARG A 69 -5.96 5.86 -11.22
CA ARG A 69 -6.12 6.83 -10.14
C ARG A 69 -7.09 6.21 -9.15
N PHE A 70 -6.57 5.74 -8.03
CA PHE A 70 -7.38 5.23 -6.94
C PHE A 70 -7.65 6.34 -5.93
N GLU A 71 -8.91 6.51 -5.57
CA GLU A 71 -9.32 7.50 -4.58
C GLU A 71 -9.57 6.85 -3.24
N ASN A 72 -9.09 7.47 -2.18
CA ASN A 72 -9.50 7.09 -0.83
C ASN A 72 -10.98 7.40 -0.66
N THR A 73 -11.73 6.37 -0.28
CA THR A 73 -13.17 6.45 -0.07
C THR A 73 -13.57 6.75 1.38
N LEU A 74 -12.60 6.69 2.31
CA LEU A 74 -12.84 6.95 3.73
C LEU A 74 -12.76 8.43 4.06
N GLY A 75 -13.68 8.90 4.89
CA GLY A 75 -13.61 10.23 5.50
C GLY A 75 -12.48 10.33 6.52
N SER A 76 -12.21 11.56 6.98
CA SER A 76 -11.22 11.79 8.03
C SER A 76 -11.66 11.14 9.33
N GLY A 77 -10.87 10.19 9.85
CA GLY A 77 -11.15 9.46 11.08
C GLY A 77 -11.99 8.19 10.88
N ASP A 78 -12.50 7.96 9.67
CA ASP A 78 -13.20 6.71 9.34
C ASP A 78 -12.21 5.56 9.25
N LEU A 79 -12.64 4.40 9.73
CA LEU A 79 -11.91 3.14 9.62
C LEU A 79 -12.76 2.12 8.88
N HIS A 80 -12.14 1.38 7.97
CA HIS A 80 -12.73 0.21 7.33
C HIS A 80 -11.90 -1.02 7.64
N GLN A 81 -12.46 -1.97 8.38
CA GLN A 81 -11.77 -3.20 8.80
C GLN A 81 -10.42 -2.94 9.49
N GLY A 82 -10.28 -1.81 10.19
CA GLY A 82 -9.05 -1.41 10.87
C GLY A 82 -8.05 -0.63 10.00
N TYR A 83 -8.36 -0.38 8.72
CA TYR A 83 -7.56 0.49 7.84
C TYR A 83 -8.15 1.89 7.78
N ASP A 84 -7.27 2.90 7.75
CA ASP A 84 -7.60 4.32 7.69
C ASP A 84 -7.67 4.87 6.24
N ARG A 85 -7.29 4.07 5.24
CA ARG A 85 -7.41 4.38 3.82
C ARG A 85 -7.91 3.17 3.04
N VAL A 86 -8.89 3.40 2.15
CA VAL A 86 -9.39 2.40 1.19
C VAL A 86 -9.41 3.02 -0.20
N TYR A 87 -8.44 2.60 -1.00
CA TYR A 87 -8.26 3.03 -2.38
C TYR A 87 -9.10 2.19 -3.33
N VAL A 88 -10.01 2.83 -4.08
CA VAL A 88 -10.90 2.21 -5.07
C VAL A 88 -10.66 2.80 -6.45
#